data_AF-A0A2T2WZ94-F1
#
_entry.id   AF-A0A2T2WZ94-F1
#
_cell.length_a   1.000
_cell.length_b   1.000
_cell.length_c   1.000
_cell.angle_alpha   90.00
_cell.angle_beta   90.00
_cell.angle_gamma   90.00
#
_symmetry.space_group_name_H-M   'P 1'
#
loop_
_entity.id
_entity.type
_entity.pdbx_description
1 polymer ?
#
loop_
_entity_poly.entity_id
_entity_poly.type
_entity_poly.pdbx_seq_one_letter_code
_entity_poly.pdbx_strand_id
1 'polypeptide(L)'
;MMIMRKVEALLFTQKDPVSSDQLALWLDMDPRHIPDLLESFGQYLQSRQSGLCVRQIAGGYLLATAPDLSSFLDERLGRQAPEPLSAAAWEVLAIIAYKQPITRLEIEALRQTNSERALDTLVNRELIEQVGRKEAPGRPILYGTTVQFLKEFGLDSLEQLPPLPLLPQDSSTSG
;
A
#
# COMPACT_ATOMS: atom_id res chain seq x y z
N MET A 1 -31.99 -0.78 -3.26
CA MET A 1 -31.56 -0.78 -4.68
C MET A 1 -30.92 0.53 -5.15
N MET A 2 -31.49 1.73 -4.89
CA MET A 2 -30.86 3.00 -5.34
C MET A 2 -29.50 3.29 -4.70
N ILE A 3 -29.28 2.95 -3.42
CA ILE A 3 -28.03 3.24 -2.73
C ILE A 3 -26.83 2.47 -3.32
N MET A 4 -27.00 1.19 -3.65
CA MET A 4 -25.94 0.37 -4.26
C MET A 4 -25.49 0.95 -5.61
N ARG A 5 -26.43 1.46 -6.42
CA ARG A 5 -26.08 2.12 -7.69
C ARG A 5 -25.30 3.42 -7.49
N LYS A 6 -25.60 4.18 -6.43
CA LYS A 6 -24.83 5.38 -6.08
C LYS A 6 -23.42 5.01 -5.65
N VAL A 7 -23.27 4.01 -4.77
CA VAL A 7 -21.95 3.49 -4.33
C VAL A 7 -21.12 3.03 -5.53
N GLU A 8 -21.71 2.21 -6.41
CA GLU A 8 -21.05 1.74 -7.63
C GLU A 8 -20.55 2.91 -8.49
N ALA A 9 -21.41 3.91 -8.75
CA ALA A 9 -21.04 5.08 -9.54
C ALA A 9 -19.94 5.92 -8.87
N LEU A 10 -20.02 6.12 -7.55
CA LEU A 10 -19.01 6.87 -6.80
C LEU A 10 -17.67 6.15 -6.86
N LEU A 11 -17.59 4.88 -6.48
CA LEU A 11 -16.34 4.12 -6.48
C LEU A 11 -15.76 3.93 -7.89
N PHE A 12 -16.61 3.77 -8.91
CA PHE A 12 -16.15 3.62 -10.29
C PHE A 12 -15.51 4.91 -10.85
N THR A 13 -15.98 6.07 -10.39
CA THR A 13 -15.47 7.37 -10.86
C THR A 13 -14.14 7.75 -10.21
N GLN A 14 -13.83 7.17 -9.05
CA GLN A 14 -12.60 7.46 -8.32
C GLN A 14 -11.44 6.57 -8.78
N LYS A 15 -10.27 7.18 -8.92
CA LYS A 15 -9.01 6.46 -9.21
C LYS A 15 -8.28 6.02 -7.94
N ASP A 16 -8.58 6.68 -6.83
CA ASP A 16 -7.93 6.49 -5.54
C ASP A 16 -8.90 5.92 -4.49
N PRO A 17 -8.39 5.19 -3.48
CA PRO A 17 -9.21 4.73 -2.37
C PRO A 17 -9.96 5.89 -1.70
N VAL A 18 -11.24 5.68 -1.44
CA VAL A 18 -12.14 6.66 -0.82
C VAL A 18 -12.39 6.28 0.64
N SER A 19 -12.19 7.21 1.57
CA SER A 19 -12.44 6.95 2.99
C SER A 19 -13.93 6.76 3.28
N SER A 20 -14.25 6.06 4.38
CA SER A 20 -15.62 5.92 4.87
C SER A 20 -16.29 7.28 5.11
N ASP A 21 -15.56 8.24 5.68
CA ASP A 21 -16.10 9.58 5.96
C ASP A 21 -16.50 10.31 4.67
N GLN A 22 -15.70 10.16 3.61
CA GLN A 22 -15.99 10.81 2.33
C GLN A 22 -17.17 10.15 1.61
N LEU A 23 -17.25 8.81 1.63
CA LEU A 23 -18.42 8.10 1.11
C LEU A 23 -19.69 8.45 1.89
N ALA A 24 -19.61 8.54 3.21
CA ALA A 24 -20.69 8.96 4.08
C ALA A 24 -21.20 10.36 3.74
N LEU A 25 -20.29 11.31 3.55
CA LEU A 25 -20.61 12.67 3.13
C LEU A 25 -21.35 12.69 1.78
N TRP A 26 -20.87 11.94 0.79
CA TRP A 26 -21.50 11.91 -0.54
C TRP A 26 -22.85 11.19 -0.58
N LEU A 27 -23.04 10.22 0.32
CA LEU A 27 -24.27 9.43 0.40
C LEU A 27 -25.29 10.00 1.38
N ASP A 28 -24.94 11.03 2.14
CA ASP A 28 -25.73 11.61 3.24
C ASP A 28 -26.09 10.53 4.29
N MET A 29 -25.05 9.85 4.79
CA MET A 29 -25.16 8.71 5.71
C MET A 29 -24.20 8.86 6.90
N ASP A 30 -24.45 8.10 7.97
CA ASP A 30 -23.50 7.97 9.07
C ASP A 30 -22.27 7.14 8.63
N PRO A 31 -21.03 7.61 8.86
CA PRO A 31 -19.80 6.88 8.53
C PRO A 31 -19.74 5.44 9.07
N ARG A 32 -20.40 5.18 10.21
CA ARG A 32 -20.41 3.85 10.84
C ARG A 32 -21.15 2.80 10.02
N HIS A 33 -22.04 3.20 9.11
CA HIS A 33 -22.79 2.28 8.24
C HIS A 33 -22.11 2.00 6.90
N ILE A 34 -21.04 2.74 6.57
CA ILE A 34 -20.34 2.57 5.28
C ILE A 34 -19.67 1.21 5.16
N PRO A 35 -18.96 0.67 6.17
CA PRO A 35 -18.37 -0.66 6.07
C PRO A 35 -19.40 -1.75 5.72
N ASP A 36 -20.52 -1.79 6.45
CA ASP A 36 -21.59 -2.77 6.23
C ASP A 36 -22.25 -2.62 4.83
N LEU A 37 -22.41 -1.37 4.38
CA LEU A 37 -22.94 -1.07 3.04
C LEU A 37 -21.99 -1.59 1.96
N LEU A 38 -20.68 -1.41 2.13
CA LEU A 38 -19.66 -1.84 1.18
C LEU A 38 -19.46 -3.35 1.20
N GLU A 39 -19.57 -4.00 2.36
CA GLU A 39 -19.61 -5.45 2.45
C GLU A 39 -20.81 -6.01 1.68
N SER A 40 -22.00 -5.46 1.94
CA SER A 40 -23.23 -5.84 1.22
C SER A 40 -23.11 -5.62 -0.29
N PHE A 41 -22.48 -4.52 -0.70
CA PHE A 41 -22.24 -4.23 -2.12
C PHE A 41 -21.22 -5.19 -2.73
N GLY A 42 -20.17 -5.57 -2.01
CA GLY A 42 -19.20 -6.59 -2.41
C GLY A 42 -19.86 -7.96 -2.60
N GLN A 43 -20.71 -8.39 -1.66
CA GLN A 43 -21.50 -9.62 -1.78
C GLN A 43 -22.45 -9.56 -2.99
N TYR A 44 -23.07 -8.41 -3.24
CA TYR A 44 -23.90 -8.21 -4.43
C TYR A 44 -23.11 -8.39 -5.72
N LEU A 45 -21.91 -7.78 -5.84
CA LEU A 45 -21.03 -7.96 -7.00
C LEU A 45 -20.64 -9.44 -7.20
N GLN A 46 -20.34 -10.15 -6.12
CA GLN A 46 -20.01 -11.57 -6.18
C GLN A 46 -21.21 -12.43 -6.64
N SER A 47 -22.40 -12.16 -6.11
CA SER A 47 -23.62 -12.93 -6.43
C SER A 47 -24.00 -12.89 -7.91
N ARG A 48 -23.64 -11.80 -8.61
CA ARG A 48 -23.87 -11.62 -10.05
C ARG A 48 -22.66 -12.01 -10.92
N GLN A 49 -21.65 -12.66 -10.35
CA GLN A 49 -20.40 -13.04 -11.01
C GLN A 49 -19.72 -11.85 -11.70
N SER A 50 -19.71 -10.70 -11.02
CA SER A 50 -19.05 -9.50 -11.53
C SER A 50 -17.54 -9.72 -11.66
N GLY A 51 -16.94 -9.19 -12.73
CA GLY A 51 -15.48 -9.10 -12.87
C GLY A 51 -14.85 -7.99 -12.01
N LEU A 52 -15.64 -7.35 -11.14
CA LEU A 52 -15.22 -6.29 -10.22
C LEU A 52 -15.50 -6.70 -8.77
N CYS A 53 -14.66 -6.23 -7.86
CA CYS A 53 -14.84 -6.36 -6.42
C CYS A 53 -14.52 -5.04 -5.69
N VAL A 54 -15.04 -4.90 -4.48
CA VAL A 54 -14.63 -3.82 -3.58
C VAL A 54 -13.36 -4.26 -2.85
N ARG A 55 -12.36 -3.39 -2.80
CA ARG A 55 -11.15 -3.58 -2.00
C ARG A 55 -11.02 -2.45 -1.01
N GLN A 56 -10.60 -2.79 0.20
CA GLN A 56 -10.08 -1.83 1.15
C GLN A 56 -8.57 -1.77 0.94
N ILE A 57 -8.03 -0.56 0.77
CA ILE A 57 -6.61 -0.28 0.55
C ILE A 57 -6.32 1.11 1.13
N ALA A 58 -5.18 1.27 1.80
CA ALA A 58 -4.73 2.55 2.37
C ALA A 58 -5.81 3.27 3.23
N GLY A 59 -6.57 2.50 4.01
CA GLY A 59 -7.66 3.00 4.86
C GLY A 59 -8.91 3.49 4.12
N GLY A 60 -8.98 3.30 2.80
CA GLY A 60 -10.12 3.65 1.97
C GLY A 60 -10.62 2.48 1.13
N TYR A 61 -11.64 2.72 0.31
CA TYR A 61 -12.29 1.72 -0.53
C TYR A 61 -12.24 2.12 -2.00
N LEU A 62 -12.04 1.13 -2.88
CA LEU A 62 -12.14 1.31 -4.33
C LEU A 62 -12.77 0.10 -5.00
N LEU A 63 -13.19 0.29 -6.25
CA LEU A 63 -13.49 -0.82 -7.15
C LEU A 63 -12.20 -1.31 -7.83
N ALA A 64 -11.94 -2.60 -7.73
CA ALA A 64 -10.86 -3.29 -8.40
C ALA A 64 -11.41 -4.42 -9.27
N THR A 65 -10.56 -4.95 -10.15
CA THR A 65 -10.90 -6.19 -10.88
C THR A 65 -10.89 -7.38 -9.93
N ALA A 66 -11.78 -8.34 -10.17
CA ALA A 66 -11.84 -9.56 -9.39
C ALA A 66 -10.50 -10.32 -9.50
N PRO A 67 -9.95 -10.83 -8.39
CA PRO A 67 -8.58 -11.36 -8.32
C PRO A 67 -8.36 -12.60 -9.20
N ASP A 68 -9.41 -13.39 -9.42
CA ASP A 68 -9.45 -14.56 -10.30
C ASP A 68 -9.28 -14.21 -11.79
N LEU A 69 -9.49 -12.94 -12.16
CA LEU A 69 -9.31 -12.45 -13.54
C LEU A 69 -7.90 -11.90 -13.82
N SER A 70 -7.01 -11.86 -12.82
CA SER A 70 -5.66 -11.29 -12.94
C SER A 70 -4.88 -11.84 -14.15
N SER A 71 -4.69 -13.16 -14.22
CA SER A 71 -3.93 -13.81 -15.31
C SER A 71 -4.53 -13.54 -16.70
N PHE A 72 -5.87 -13.54 -16.79
CA PHE A 72 -6.56 -13.23 -18.05
C PHE A 72 -6.31 -11.79 -18.49
N LEU A 73 -6.35 -10.84 -17.57
CA LEU A 73 -6.14 -9.42 -17.86
C LEU A 73 -4.69 -9.14 -18.25
N ASP A 74 -3.72 -9.77 -17.59
CA ASP A 74 -2.29 -9.61 -17.89
C ASP A 74 -1.97 -10.08 -19.32
N GLU A 75 -2.49 -11.25 -19.72
CA GLU A 75 -2.32 -11.80 -21.07
C GLU A 75 -2.96 -10.89 -22.13
N ARG A 76 -4.16 -10.38 -21.88
CA ARG A 76 -4.96 -9.65 -22.89
C ARG A 76 -4.62 -8.19 -23.03
N LEU A 77 -4.26 -7.53 -21.94
CA LEU A 77 -3.96 -6.10 -21.95
C LEU A 77 -2.49 -5.83 -22.32
N GLY A 78 -1.67 -6.87 -22.48
CA GLY A 78 -0.25 -6.72 -22.78
C GLY A 78 0.45 -5.83 -21.77
N ARG A 79 -0.03 -5.82 -20.52
CA ARG A 79 0.58 -5.05 -19.43
C ARG A 79 1.97 -5.61 -19.25
N GLN A 80 2.98 -4.88 -19.75
CA GLN A 80 4.34 -5.15 -19.34
C GLN A 80 4.39 -4.86 -17.84
N ALA A 81 4.50 -5.92 -17.05
CA ALA A 81 4.80 -5.76 -15.63
C ALA A 81 6.01 -4.82 -15.52
N PRO A 82 5.97 -3.81 -14.63
CA PRO A 82 7.15 -2.98 -14.40
C PRO A 82 8.33 -3.89 -14.10
N GLU A 83 9.52 -3.52 -14.58
CA GLU A 83 10.72 -4.34 -14.33
C GLU A 83 10.79 -4.70 -12.85
N PRO A 84 11.09 -5.95 -12.48
CA PRO A 84 11.11 -6.34 -11.09
C PRO A 84 12.11 -5.48 -10.32
N LEU A 85 11.78 -5.13 -9.06
CA LEU A 85 12.74 -4.49 -8.17
C LEU A 85 13.96 -5.41 -8.01
N SER A 86 15.16 -4.82 -8.04
CA SER A 86 16.38 -5.55 -7.73
C SER A 86 16.39 -6.01 -6.27
N ALA A 87 17.20 -7.01 -5.93
CA ALA A 87 17.34 -7.47 -4.55
C ALA A 87 17.71 -6.31 -3.59
N ALA A 88 18.62 -5.42 -4.02
CA ALA A 88 18.99 -4.24 -3.25
C ALA A 88 17.82 -3.26 -3.05
N ALA A 89 16.96 -3.07 -4.06
CA ALA A 89 15.78 -2.22 -3.94
C ALA A 89 14.74 -2.84 -2.99
N TRP A 90 14.56 -4.16 -3.04
CA TRP A 90 13.71 -4.89 -2.09
C TRP A 90 14.19 -4.75 -0.64
N GLU A 91 15.49 -4.91 -0.39
CA GLU A 91 16.07 -4.72 0.94
C GLU A 91 15.84 -3.31 1.48
N VAL A 92 16.12 -2.28 0.66
CA VAL A 92 15.92 -0.88 1.05
C VAL A 92 14.45 -0.60 1.32
N LEU A 93 13.55 -1.06 0.45
CA LEU A 93 12.11 -0.90 0.61
C LEU A 93 11.62 -1.54 1.92
N ALA A 94 12.07 -2.76 2.22
CA ALA A 94 11.73 -3.44 3.46
C ALA A 94 12.23 -2.65 4.68
N ILE A 95 13.49 -2.20 4.68
CA ILE A 95 14.04 -1.39 5.78
C ILE A 95 13.17 -0.15 6.01
N ILE A 96 12.80 0.58 4.95
CA ILE A 96 11.96 1.77 5.07
C ILE A 96 10.59 1.40 5.62
N ALA A 97 9.92 0.38 5.06
CA ALA A 97 8.59 -0.03 5.49
C ALA A 97 8.51 -0.33 7.00
N TYR A 98 9.53 -0.99 7.57
CA TYR A 98 9.57 -1.37 8.99
C TYR A 98 10.22 -0.35 9.93
N LYS A 99 11.03 0.60 9.43
CA LYS A 99 11.82 1.53 10.27
C LYS A 99 11.56 3.00 10.00
N GLN A 100 10.63 3.34 9.09
CA GLN A 100 10.27 4.72 8.81
C GLN A 100 9.79 5.46 10.07
N PRO A 101 10.02 6.78 10.15
CA PRO A 101 10.81 7.58 9.22
C PRO A 101 12.32 7.34 9.40
N ILE A 102 13.05 7.10 8.31
CA ILE A 102 14.48 6.72 8.34
C ILE A 102 15.33 7.49 7.31
N THR A 103 16.58 7.79 7.64
CA THR A 103 17.52 8.49 6.75
C THR A 103 18.32 7.55 5.86
N ARG A 104 18.84 8.05 4.73
CA ARG A 104 19.75 7.28 3.85
C ARG A 104 20.93 6.66 4.63
N LEU A 105 21.53 7.42 5.54
CA LEU A 105 22.71 6.97 6.29
C LEU A 105 22.38 5.80 7.23
N GLU A 106 21.19 5.83 7.85
CA GLU A 106 20.71 4.73 8.70
C GLU A 106 20.39 3.48 7.88
N ILE A 107 19.82 3.64 6.68
CA ILE A 107 19.60 2.53 5.74
C ILE A 107 20.93 1.89 5.34
N GLU A 108 21.92 2.70 4.97
CA GLU A 108 23.25 2.22 4.60
C GLU A 108 23.97 1.53 5.76
N ALA A 109 23.80 2.00 6.99
CA ALA A 109 24.33 1.34 8.17
C ALA A 109 23.71 -0.05 8.41
N LEU A 110 22.40 -0.20 8.17
CA LEU A 110 21.70 -1.48 8.28
C LEU A 110 22.10 -2.45 7.16
N ARG A 111 22.28 -1.96 5.93
CA ARG A 111 22.65 -2.79 4.77
C ARG A 111 24.15 -3.04 4.63
N GLN A 112 24.98 -2.24 5.31
CA GLN A 112 26.44 -2.21 5.16
C GLN A 112 26.92 -1.92 3.72
N THR A 113 26.07 -1.36 2.86
CA THR A 113 26.38 -1.01 1.46
C THR A 113 25.57 0.21 0.99
N ASN A 114 26.01 0.84 -0.10
CA ASN A 114 25.38 2.04 -0.65
C ASN A 114 23.93 1.74 -1.11
N SER A 115 23.03 2.69 -0.83
CA SER A 115 21.59 2.56 -1.11
C SER A 115 21.04 3.67 -2.02
N GLU A 116 21.88 4.53 -2.58
CA GLU A 116 21.48 5.71 -3.38
C GLU A 116 20.66 5.31 -4.62
N ARG A 117 21.18 4.42 -5.47
CA ARG A 117 20.46 3.96 -6.68
C ARG A 117 19.14 3.26 -6.34
N ALA A 118 19.10 2.53 -5.22
CA ALA A 118 17.88 1.87 -4.76
C ALA A 118 16.83 2.88 -4.29
N LEU A 119 17.24 3.88 -3.50
CA LEU A 119 16.38 4.99 -3.10
C LEU A 119 15.81 5.74 -4.30
N ASP A 120 16.66 6.11 -5.27
CA ASP A 120 16.22 6.79 -6.50
C ASP A 120 15.18 5.96 -7.26
N THR A 121 15.42 4.64 -7.38
CA THR A 121 14.48 3.73 -8.04
C THR A 121 13.12 3.69 -7.31
N LEU A 122 13.14 3.62 -5.98
CA LEU A 122 11.91 3.54 -5.18
C LEU A 122 11.13 4.85 -5.16
N VAL A 123 11.82 6.00 -5.13
CA VAL A 123 11.19 7.34 -5.25
C VAL A 123 10.57 7.50 -6.64
N ASN A 124 11.28 7.13 -7.70
CA ASN A 124 10.77 7.24 -9.07
C ASN A 124 9.57 6.33 -9.34
N ARG A 125 9.41 5.25 -8.55
CA ARG A 125 8.24 4.37 -8.57
C ARG A 125 7.15 4.79 -7.60
N GLU A 126 7.33 5.93 -6.94
CA GLU A 126 6.41 6.46 -5.93
C GLU A 126 6.17 5.48 -4.77
N LEU A 127 7.03 4.49 -4.53
CA LEU A 127 6.87 3.53 -3.42
C LEU A 127 7.33 4.15 -2.09
N ILE A 128 8.23 5.12 -2.15
CA ILE A 128 8.70 5.90 -1.00
C ILE A 128 8.73 7.38 -1.34
N GLU A 129 8.66 8.22 -0.31
CA GLU A 129 8.73 9.68 -0.43
C GLU A 129 9.56 10.31 0.69
N GLN A 130 9.86 11.60 0.52
CA GLN A 130 10.52 12.39 1.57
C GLN A 130 9.46 12.88 2.55
N VAL A 131 9.47 12.36 3.76
CA VAL A 131 8.50 12.69 4.82
C VAL A 131 8.98 13.81 5.74
N GLY A 132 10.22 14.27 5.58
CA GLY A 132 10.77 15.38 6.36
C GLY A 132 12.30 15.39 6.40
N ARG A 133 12.85 16.05 7.42
CA ARG A 133 14.29 16.09 7.67
C ARG A 133 14.57 15.87 9.15
N LYS A 134 15.60 15.08 9.46
CA LYS A 134 16.03 14.82 10.84
C LYS A 134 16.69 16.05 11.44
N GLU A 135 16.39 16.37 12.70
CA GLU A 135 17.05 17.43 13.47
C GLU A 135 18.43 16.95 13.96
N ALA A 136 19.36 16.84 13.01
CA ALA A 136 20.74 16.42 13.24
C ALA A 136 21.68 17.24 12.34
N PRO A 137 23.01 17.26 12.60
CA PRO A 137 23.97 17.92 11.73
C PRO A 137 23.82 17.47 10.26
N GLY A 138 23.79 18.43 9.33
CA GLY A 138 23.55 18.17 7.90
C GLY A 138 22.07 18.02 7.50
N ARG A 139 21.13 18.00 8.46
CA ARG A 139 19.67 17.90 8.24
C ARG A 139 19.29 16.86 7.18
N PRO A 140 19.67 15.59 7.37
CA PRO A 140 19.45 14.55 6.38
C PRO A 140 17.95 14.32 6.14
N ILE A 141 17.63 13.95 4.90
CA ILE A 141 16.26 13.64 4.45
C ILE A 141 15.77 12.36 5.17
N LEU A 142 14.51 12.40 5.61
CA LEU A 142 13.78 11.25 6.12
C LEU A 142 12.89 10.67 5.02
N TYR A 143 12.92 9.36 4.86
CA TYR A 143 12.10 8.61 3.92
C TYR A 143 11.01 7.82 4.65
N GLY A 144 9.86 7.70 3.99
CA GLY A 144 8.73 6.86 4.39
C GLY A 144 8.04 6.25 3.18
N THR A 145 7.17 5.28 3.40
CA THR A 145 6.35 4.64 2.35
C THR A 145 5.16 5.51 1.99
N THR A 146 4.70 5.41 0.75
CA THR A 146 3.56 6.19 0.24
C THR A 146 2.24 5.40 0.30
N VAL A 147 1.15 6.05 -0.11
CA VAL A 147 -0.12 5.37 -0.42
C VAL A 147 0.03 4.39 -1.60
N GLN A 148 0.87 4.71 -2.59
CA GLN A 148 1.14 3.83 -3.72
C GLN A 148 1.80 2.53 -3.27
N PHE A 149 2.69 2.56 -2.26
CA PHE A 149 3.19 1.34 -1.63
C PHE A 149 2.03 0.48 -1.09
N LEU A 150 1.14 1.05 -0.28
CA LEU A 150 0.00 0.30 0.27
C LEU A 150 -0.88 -0.29 -0.84
N LYS A 151 -1.09 0.45 -1.94
CA LYS A 151 -1.83 -0.06 -3.12
C LYS A 151 -1.13 -1.23 -3.79
N GLU A 152 0.17 -1.11 -4.03
CA GLU A 152 0.94 -2.14 -4.75
C GLU A 152 1.05 -3.43 -3.94
N PHE A 153 1.10 -3.33 -2.61
CA PHE A 153 1.12 -4.49 -1.71
C PHE A 153 -0.27 -4.92 -1.23
N GLY A 154 -1.34 -4.24 -1.64
CA GLY A 154 -2.72 -4.55 -1.25
C GLY A 154 -2.97 -4.45 0.26
N LEU A 155 -2.32 -3.49 0.92
CA LEU A 155 -2.40 -3.24 2.36
C LEU A 155 -3.36 -2.09 2.67
N ASP A 156 -4.14 -2.23 3.74
CA ASP A 156 -4.93 -1.16 4.33
C ASP A 156 -4.04 -0.19 5.09
N SER A 157 -3.03 -0.71 5.76
CA SER A 157 -2.15 0.06 6.62
C SER A 157 -0.84 -0.70 6.89
N LEU A 158 0.15 0.01 7.44
CA LEU A 158 1.48 -0.57 7.70
C LEU A 158 1.45 -1.62 8.82
N GLU A 159 0.43 -1.60 9.69
CA GLU A 159 0.23 -2.57 10.76
C GLU A 159 -0.06 -3.98 10.22
N GLN A 160 -0.46 -4.12 8.96
CA GLN A 160 -0.65 -5.41 8.29
C GLN A 160 0.65 -6.02 7.77
N LEU A 161 1.77 -5.31 7.86
CA LEU A 161 3.07 -5.87 7.48
C LEU A 161 3.42 -7.07 8.38
N PRO A 162 3.94 -8.17 7.82
CA PRO A 162 4.29 -9.34 8.61
C PRO A 162 5.38 -8.99 9.64
N PRO A 163 5.35 -9.57 10.84
CA PRO A 163 6.38 -9.30 11.84
C PRO A 163 7.75 -9.73 11.31
N LEU A 164 8.78 -8.93 11.58
CA LEU A 164 10.15 -9.30 11.28
C LEU A 164 10.51 -10.59 12.03
N PRO A 165 11.21 -11.55 11.39
CA PRO A 165 11.73 -12.71 12.09
C PRO A 165 12.54 -12.26 13.30
N LEU A 166 12.29 -12.85 14.47
CA LEU A 166 13.16 -12.67 15.63
C LEU A 166 14.55 -13.15 15.22
N LEU A 167 15.49 -12.22 15.09
CA LEU A 167 16.90 -12.59 14.98
C LEU A 167 17.26 -13.41 16.22
N PRO A 168 17.94 -14.55 16.08
CA PRO A 168 18.49 -15.26 17.22
C PRO A 168 19.26 -14.26 18.08
N GLN A 169 18.85 -14.11 19.34
CA GLN A 169 19.65 -13.39 20.33
C GLN A 169 20.91 -14.24 20.48
N ASP A 170 22.05 -13.76 19.99
CA ASP A 170 23.33 -14.33 20.34
C ASP A 170 23.45 -14.26 21.86
N SER A 171 23.21 -15.39 22.51
CA SER A 171 23.45 -15.59 23.93
C SER A 171 24.96 -15.64 24.16
N SER A 172 25.62 -14.51 23.96
CA SER A 172 26.96 -14.23 24.48
C SER A 172 26.82 -13.86 25.95
N THR A 173 26.42 -14.83 26.78
CA THR A 173 26.73 -14.76 28.22
C THR A 173 28.08 -15.43 28.40
N SER A 174 29.00 -14.61 28.90
CA SER A 174 30.38 -14.93 29.23
C SER A 174 30.56 -16.28 29.95
N GLY A 175 31.64 -16.98 29.59
CA GLY A 175 32.22 -18.12 30.30
C GLY A 175 33.60 -18.42 29.75
#